data_AF-A0A1S3MRH7-F1
#
_entry.id   AF-A0A1S3MRH7-F1
#
_cell.length_a   1.000
_cell.length_b   1.000
_cell.length_c   1.000
_cell.angle_alpha   90.00
_cell.angle_beta   90.00
_cell.angle_gamma   90.00
#
_symmetry.space_group_name_H-M   'P 1'
#
loop_
_entity.id
_entity.type
_entity.pdbx_description
1 polymer ?
#
loop_
_entity_poly.entity_id
_entity_poly.type
_entity_poly.pdbx_seq_one_letter_code
_entity_poly.pdbx_strand_id
1 'polypeptide(L)'
;LIRAFTDFLAFMVLFNYIIPVSMYVTVEMQKFLGSYFIMWDDDMFDEELGERAQVNTSDLNEELGQVEYVFTDKTGTLTENNMEFIECCVDGYVYVPDAICNGQVMPGATSMDMIDSSPGPGGKESEELFFRALCLCHTVQVKEEETVDGIKMGIHQNKATSFYISSSPDEVALVEGMKRLGFTYLRLKDSHMEILNREDEVERFELLEVLTFDSVRRRMSVIVRSTTGEYYLFCKGADSSIFPRVISGKVEQVKARVEHNAVEGLRTLCVAYRKLSVAQYEETCHLLNSAKLALQDRDRKLAEAYDLIEKDFILLGATAVEDRLQDKAADTIESLQKAGMKVWVLTGDKMETAAATCYASKLFRRSTQILELTTKRTEEQSLHDVLFDLSKTVLRQHGSMTRDTFSGLSADCVDYGLIIDGATLSAVLKPSQEDSSQGNYKEIFLEICRNCSAVLCCRMAPLQKAQVA
;
A
#
# COMPACT_ATOMS: atom_id res chain seq x y z
N LEU A 1 45.58 -58.34 -1.83
CA LEU A 1 44.55 -57.45 -1.25
C LEU A 1 45.16 -56.40 -0.31
N ILE A 2 45.83 -56.79 0.78
CA ILE A 2 46.41 -55.84 1.77
C ILE A 2 47.40 -54.86 1.13
N ARG A 3 48.33 -55.35 0.29
CA ARG A 3 49.35 -54.51 -0.36
C ARG A 3 48.75 -53.46 -1.31
N ALA A 4 47.79 -53.87 -2.15
CA ALA A 4 47.06 -52.96 -3.02
C ALA A 4 46.25 -51.91 -2.23
N PHE A 5 45.70 -52.29 -1.05
CA PHE A 5 45.02 -51.36 -0.17
C PHE A 5 45.98 -50.36 0.51
N THR A 6 47.17 -50.81 0.91
CA THR A 6 48.22 -49.94 1.45
C THR A 6 48.75 -48.97 0.39
N ASP A 7 49.00 -49.45 -0.83
CA ASP A 7 49.43 -48.63 -1.96
C ASP A 7 48.35 -47.60 -2.31
N PHE A 8 47.06 -48.00 -2.33
CA PHE A 8 45.93 -47.10 -2.53
C PHE A 8 45.88 -45.96 -1.49
N LEU A 9 46.01 -46.28 -0.20
CA LEU A 9 46.03 -45.25 0.86
C LEU A 9 47.26 -44.33 0.76
N ALA A 10 48.43 -44.87 0.40
CA ALA A 10 49.63 -44.07 0.18
C ALA A 10 49.45 -43.09 -1.00
N PHE A 11 48.86 -43.55 -2.11
CA PHE A 11 48.49 -42.67 -3.23
C PHE A 11 47.44 -41.64 -2.82
N MET A 12 46.46 -42.00 -2.01
CA MET A 12 45.43 -41.06 -1.51
C MET A 12 46.06 -39.94 -0.66
N VAL A 13 47.01 -40.27 0.23
CA VAL A 13 47.74 -39.25 1.00
C VAL A 13 48.62 -38.40 0.10
N LEU A 14 49.31 -39.01 -0.87
CA LEU A 14 50.16 -38.30 -1.82
C LEU A 14 49.35 -37.33 -2.69
N PHE A 15 48.13 -37.70 -3.11
CA PHE A 15 47.23 -36.86 -3.90
C PHE A 15 46.28 -35.98 -3.07
N ASN A 16 46.43 -35.92 -1.75
CA ASN A 16 45.56 -35.11 -0.88
C ASN A 16 45.59 -33.60 -1.24
N TYR A 17 46.67 -33.12 -1.87
CA TYR A 17 46.77 -31.73 -2.34
C TYR A 17 45.81 -31.38 -3.49
N ILE A 18 45.21 -32.37 -4.16
CA ILE A 18 44.23 -32.14 -5.24
C ILE A 18 42.96 -31.47 -4.69
N ILE A 19 42.61 -31.72 -3.42
CA ILE A 19 41.50 -31.05 -2.72
C ILE A 19 42.11 -30.15 -1.64
N PRO A 20 42.49 -28.90 -1.98
CA PRO A 20 43.22 -28.03 -1.06
C PRO A 20 42.29 -27.50 0.04
N VAL A 21 42.49 -27.99 1.26
CA VAL A 21 41.77 -27.50 2.46
C VAL A 21 42.01 -25.99 2.68
N SER A 22 43.16 -25.46 2.26
CA SER A 22 43.49 -24.04 2.35
C SER A 22 42.62 -23.12 1.48
N MET A 23 42.02 -23.64 0.39
CA MET A 23 41.13 -22.86 -0.46
C MET A 23 39.90 -22.38 0.31
N TYR A 24 39.30 -23.26 1.12
CA TYR A 24 38.14 -22.93 1.93
C TYR A 24 38.44 -21.79 2.90
N VAL A 25 39.53 -21.89 3.67
CA VAL A 25 39.94 -20.84 4.61
C VAL A 25 40.21 -19.51 3.91
N THR A 26 40.80 -19.54 2.70
CA THR A 26 41.10 -18.33 1.94
C THR A 26 39.82 -17.65 1.45
N VAL A 27 38.85 -18.42 0.96
CA VAL A 27 37.55 -17.89 0.51
C VAL A 27 36.77 -17.30 1.67
N GLU A 28 36.70 -18.00 2.81
CA GLU A 28 36.02 -17.47 4.01
C GLU A 28 36.67 -16.18 4.52
N MET A 29 38.01 -16.10 4.50
CA MET A 29 38.70 -14.87 4.89
C MET A 29 38.44 -13.73 3.90
N GLN A 30 38.37 -14.00 2.60
CA GLN A 30 38.00 -13.01 1.59
C GLN A 30 36.56 -12.51 1.78
N LYS A 31 35.61 -13.40 2.06
CA LYS A 31 34.21 -13.07 2.37
C LYS A 31 34.11 -12.16 3.59
N PHE A 32 34.77 -12.55 4.67
CA PHE A 32 34.78 -11.79 5.93
C PHE A 32 35.45 -10.42 5.78
N LEU A 33 36.54 -10.30 5.01
CA LEU A 33 37.14 -9.00 4.74
C LEU A 33 36.30 -8.15 3.77
N GLY A 34 35.63 -8.80 2.81
CA GLY A 34 34.72 -8.16 1.86
C GLY A 34 33.54 -7.43 2.53
N SER A 35 32.99 -7.98 3.62
CA SER A 35 31.88 -7.35 4.34
C SER A 35 32.26 -6.00 4.96
N TYR A 36 33.51 -5.83 5.40
CA TYR A 36 33.98 -4.55 5.93
C TYR A 36 34.01 -3.45 4.87
N PHE A 37 34.28 -3.77 3.60
CA PHE A 37 34.23 -2.78 2.52
C PHE A 37 32.81 -2.23 2.33
N ILE A 38 31.79 -3.07 2.47
CA ILE A 38 30.37 -2.65 2.42
C ILE A 38 30.06 -1.76 3.64
N MET A 39 30.47 -2.17 4.84
CA MET A 39 30.18 -1.41 6.07
C MET A 39 30.88 -0.04 6.13
N TRP A 40 32.05 0.08 5.52
CA TRP A 40 32.86 1.31 5.55
C TRP A 40 32.63 2.22 4.35
N ASP A 41 31.76 1.83 3.42
CA ASP A 41 31.42 2.67 2.28
C ASP A 41 30.64 3.91 2.74
N ASP A 42 31.18 5.08 2.45
CA ASP A 42 30.55 6.36 2.80
C ASP A 42 29.40 6.69 1.84
N ASP A 43 29.35 6.08 0.64
CA ASP A 43 28.24 6.25 -0.32
C ASP A 43 26.96 5.52 0.15
N MET A 44 27.07 4.59 1.10
CA MET A 44 25.95 3.85 1.72
C MET A 44 25.66 4.31 3.15
N PHE A 45 26.03 5.55 3.49
CA PHE A 45 25.69 6.19 4.77
C PHE A 45 24.41 7.01 4.64
N ASP A 46 23.47 6.79 5.56
CA ASP A 46 22.25 7.57 5.67
C ASP A 46 22.47 8.73 6.66
N GLU A 47 22.44 9.96 6.17
CA GLU A 47 22.63 11.17 6.98
C GLU A 47 21.44 11.47 7.90
N GLU A 48 20.22 11.06 7.53
CA GLU A 48 19.00 11.33 8.29
C GLU A 48 18.90 10.42 9.52
N LEU A 49 19.19 9.12 9.32
CA LEU A 49 19.20 8.12 10.40
C LEU A 49 20.53 8.08 11.16
N GLY A 50 21.62 8.55 10.54
CA GLY A 50 22.97 8.43 11.08
C GLY A 50 23.48 6.98 11.09
N GLU A 51 22.98 6.14 10.19
CA GLU A 51 23.29 4.71 10.12
C GLU A 51 24.08 4.36 8.85
N ARG A 52 24.96 3.35 8.95
CA ARG A 52 25.71 2.77 7.83
C ARG A 52 25.10 1.43 7.42
N ALA A 53 25.39 0.98 6.20
CA ALA A 53 25.09 -0.38 5.77
C ALA A 53 25.62 -1.42 6.77
N GLN A 54 24.74 -2.31 7.24
CA GLN A 54 25.09 -3.39 8.16
C GLN A 54 25.12 -4.72 7.42
N VAL A 55 26.19 -5.50 7.62
CA VAL A 55 26.32 -6.83 7.03
C VAL A 55 25.97 -7.89 8.07
N ASN A 56 24.87 -8.60 7.85
CA ASN A 56 24.39 -9.65 8.77
C ASN A 56 25.10 -11.01 8.57
N THR A 57 25.51 -11.31 7.33
CA THR A 57 26.25 -12.53 6.98
C THR A 57 27.31 -12.22 5.93
N SER A 58 28.48 -12.85 6.05
CA SER A 58 29.56 -12.77 5.06
C SER A 58 29.41 -13.79 3.93
N ASP A 59 28.49 -14.75 4.06
CA ASP A 59 28.49 -15.96 3.23
C ASP A 59 28.04 -15.72 1.78
N LEU A 60 27.34 -14.60 1.53
CA LEU A 60 26.61 -14.32 0.29
C LEU A 60 27.22 -13.17 -0.54
N ASN A 61 28.39 -12.67 -0.18
CA ASN A 61 28.97 -11.46 -0.79
C ASN A 61 29.17 -11.61 -2.30
N GLU A 62 29.59 -12.78 -2.78
CA GLU A 62 29.76 -13.07 -4.20
C GLU A 62 28.45 -13.29 -4.96
N GLU A 63 27.38 -13.68 -4.26
CA GLU A 63 26.07 -13.92 -4.86
C GLU A 63 25.34 -12.61 -5.18
N LEU A 64 25.66 -11.52 -4.47
CA LEU A 64 25.11 -10.19 -4.73
C LEU A 64 25.34 -9.72 -6.17
N GLY A 65 26.47 -10.11 -6.78
CA GLY A 65 26.78 -9.80 -8.18
C GLY A 65 26.08 -10.70 -9.21
N GLN A 66 25.36 -11.74 -8.77
CA GLN A 66 24.67 -12.72 -9.62
C GLN A 66 23.15 -12.56 -9.60
N VAL A 67 22.63 -11.53 -8.91
CA VAL A 67 21.19 -11.31 -8.77
C VAL A 67 20.57 -10.95 -10.13
N GLU A 68 19.62 -11.77 -10.58
CA GLU A 68 18.86 -11.53 -11.82
C GLU A 68 17.46 -10.97 -11.57
N TYR A 69 16.84 -11.33 -10.44
CA TYR A 69 15.48 -10.95 -10.07
C TYR A 69 15.49 -10.16 -8.75
N VAL A 70 14.82 -9.01 -8.75
CA VAL A 70 14.63 -8.18 -7.56
C VAL A 70 13.14 -8.13 -7.25
N PHE A 71 12.73 -8.72 -6.14
CA PHE A 71 11.38 -8.57 -5.61
C PHE A 71 11.38 -7.40 -4.63
N THR A 72 10.60 -6.36 -4.91
CA THR A 72 10.48 -5.18 -4.06
C THR A 72 9.06 -5.02 -3.55
N ASP A 73 8.91 -4.61 -2.30
CA ASP A 73 7.63 -4.08 -1.82
C ASP A 73 7.43 -2.67 -2.37
N LYS A 74 6.18 -2.21 -2.40
CA LYS A 74 5.85 -0.83 -2.77
C LYS A 74 6.03 0.10 -1.56
N THR A 75 5.27 -0.18 -0.51
CA THR A 75 5.16 0.70 0.67
C THR A 75 6.40 0.55 1.55
N GLY A 76 7.09 1.66 1.83
CA GLY A 76 8.27 1.66 2.69
C GLY A 76 9.55 1.12 2.03
N THR A 77 9.53 0.84 0.73
CA THR A 77 10.72 0.49 -0.07
C THR A 77 10.81 1.33 -1.32
N LEU A 78 9.78 1.34 -2.17
CA LEU A 78 9.71 2.30 -3.28
C LEU A 78 9.23 3.67 -2.82
N THR A 79 8.38 3.69 -1.79
CA THR A 79 7.85 4.91 -1.19
C THR A 79 8.43 5.17 0.18
N GLU A 80 8.43 6.44 0.60
CA GLU A 80 8.92 6.89 1.91
C GLU A 80 7.99 6.47 3.06
N ASN A 81 6.80 5.95 2.74
CA ASN A 81 5.73 5.68 3.71
C ASN A 81 5.35 6.95 4.52
N ASN A 82 5.57 8.11 3.91
CA ASN A 82 5.16 9.41 4.41
C ASN A 82 3.90 9.84 3.66
N MET A 83 2.77 9.72 4.35
CA MET A 83 1.46 9.92 3.76
C MET A 83 1.08 11.40 3.80
N GLU A 84 0.72 11.97 2.66
CA GLU A 84 0.27 13.36 2.56
C GLU A 84 -1.18 13.41 2.05
N PHE A 85 -2.03 14.17 2.76
CA PHE A 85 -3.38 14.43 2.29
C PHE A 85 -3.38 15.45 1.14
N ILE A 86 -3.84 15.01 -0.03
CA ILE A 86 -3.86 15.85 -1.24
C ILE A 86 -5.21 16.52 -1.42
N GLU A 87 -6.28 15.75 -1.34
CA GLU A 87 -7.63 16.26 -1.59
C GLU A 87 -8.73 15.36 -1.01
N CYS A 88 -9.95 15.89 -0.97
CA CYS A 88 -11.15 15.09 -0.77
C CYS A 88 -12.29 15.52 -1.69
N CYS A 89 -13.16 14.57 -2.02
CA CYS A 89 -14.43 14.80 -2.70
C CYS A 89 -15.57 14.63 -1.71
N VAL A 90 -16.36 15.68 -1.47
CA VAL A 90 -17.49 15.68 -0.54
C VAL A 90 -18.75 16.03 -1.29
N ASP A 91 -19.74 15.13 -1.26
CA ASP A 91 -20.99 15.26 -2.02
C ASP A 91 -20.76 15.64 -3.50
N GLY A 92 -19.70 15.10 -4.12
CA GLY A 92 -19.33 15.37 -5.52
C GLY A 92 -18.47 16.61 -5.75
N TYR A 93 -18.18 17.41 -4.73
CA TYR A 93 -17.32 18.60 -4.83
C TYR A 93 -15.90 18.31 -4.34
N VAL A 94 -14.88 18.78 -5.06
CA VAL A 94 -13.47 18.55 -4.71
C VAL A 94 -12.91 19.71 -3.87
N TYR A 95 -12.20 19.35 -2.82
CA TYR A 95 -11.53 20.27 -1.90
C TYR A 95 -10.05 19.92 -1.83
N VAL A 96 -9.20 20.92 -2.01
CA VAL A 96 -7.74 20.81 -1.93
C VAL A 96 -7.28 21.75 -0.82
N PRO A 97 -6.56 21.27 0.23
CA PRO A 97 -6.13 22.15 1.31
C PRO A 97 -5.16 23.24 0.85
N ASP A 98 -4.23 22.88 -0.04
CA ASP A 98 -3.17 23.75 -0.55
C ASP A 98 -3.32 23.91 -2.07
N ALA A 99 -4.25 24.75 -2.52
CA ALA A 99 -4.42 24.98 -3.96
C ALA A 99 -3.38 25.98 -4.47
N ILE A 100 -2.55 25.56 -5.43
CA ILE A 100 -1.60 26.45 -6.09
C ILE A 100 -2.31 27.13 -7.28
N CYS A 101 -2.60 28.42 -7.16
CA CYS A 101 -3.10 29.24 -8.27
C CYS A 101 -2.06 30.30 -8.64
N ASN A 102 -1.58 30.31 -9.88
CA ASN A 102 -0.61 31.28 -10.40
C ASN A 102 0.68 31.42 -9.53
N GLY A 103 1.16 30.32 -8.97
CA GLY A 103 2.36 30.30 -8.12
C GLY A 103 2.14 30.83 -6.69
N GLN A 104 0.90 31.07 -6.28
CA GLN A 104 0.52 31.39 -4.90
C GLN A 104 -0.30 30.25 -4.30
N VAL A 105 0.05 29.83 -3.08
CA VAL A 105 -0.70 28.84 -2.29
C VAL A 105 -1.91 29.54 -1.68
N MET A 106 -3.10 29.19 -2.14
CA MET A 106 -4.37 29.64 -1.55
C MET A 106 -4.85 28.56 -0.57
N PRO A 107 -4.90 28.86 0.74
CA PRO A 107 -5.40 27.90 1.73
C PRO A 107 -6.92 27.67 1.53
N GLY A 108 -7.31 26.41 1.39
CA GLY A 108 -8.71 25.98 1.40
C GLY A 108 -9.51 26.27 0.13
N ALA A 109 -8.90 26.28 -1.05
CA ALA A 109 -9.66 26.49 -2.28
C ALA A 109 -10.46 25.23 -2.66
N THR A 110 -11.76 25.40 -2.89
CA THR A 110 -12.56 24.47 -3.70
C THR A 110 -12.02 24.52 -5.13
N SER A 111 -11.37 23.46 -5.61
CA SER A 111 -11.00 23.42 -7.02
C SER A 111 -12.29 23.30 -7.84
N MET A 112 -12.54 24.34 -8.64
CA MET A 112 -13.62 24.37 -9.62
C MET A 112 -13.29 23.35 -10.71
N ASP A 113 -13.83 22.14 -10.59
CA ASP A 113 -14.09 21.33 -11.77
C ASP A 113 -15.40 20.56 -11.65
N MET A 114 -16.18 20.68 -12.72
CA MET A 114 -17.51 20.12 -13.02
C MET A 114 -18.74 20.88 -12.47
N ILE A 115 -19.20 21.81 -13.32
CA ILE A 115 -20.61 22.16 -13.62
C ILE A 115 -21.53 22.44 -12.42
N ASP A 116 -21.68 23.74 -12.16
CA ASP A 116 -22.83 24.44 -11.58
C ASP A 116 -23.11 24.25 -10.08
N SER A 117 -23.28 25.39 -9.40
CA SER A 117 -23.64 25.60 -7.99
C SER A 117 -22.48 25.55 -6.97
N SER A 118 -22.19 26.71 -6.36
CA SER A 118 -21.69 26.74 -4.98
C SER A 118 -22.62 25.91 -4.09
N PRO A 119 -22.11 25.14 -3.11
CA PRO A 119 -22.93 24.23 -2.32
C PRO A 119 -24.11 25.00 -1.72
N GLY A 120 -25.34 24.55 -2.02
CA GLY A 120 -26.54 25.06 -1.38
C GLY A 120 -26.47 24.85 0.15
N PRO A 121 -27.44 25.37 0.93
CA PRO A 121 -27.42 25.24 2.39
C PRO A 121 -27.29 23.79 2.89
N GLY A 122 -27.81 22.79 2.16
CA GLY A 122 -27.62 21.37 2.49
C GLY A 122 -26.22 20.81 2.16
N GLY A 123 -25.46 21.44 1.27
CA GLY A 123 -24.09 21.05 0.94
C GLY A 123 -23.11 21.38 2.07
N LYS A 124 -23.32 22.49 2.79
CA LYS A 124 -22.50 22.88 3.94
C LYS A 124 -22.63 21.89 5.11
N GLU A 125 -23.84 21.40 5.38
CA GLU A 125 -24.06 20.40 6.45
C GLU A 125 -23.34 19.08 6.13
N SER A 126 -23.42 18.62 4.87
CA SER A 126 -22.71 17.42 4.40
C SER A 126 -21.18 17.58 4.48
N GLU A 127 -20.69 18.77 4.11
CA GLU A 127 -19.28 19.15 4.20
C GLU A 127 -18.74 19.07 5.64
N GLU A 128 -19.39 19.76 6.58
CA GLU A 128 -18.97 19.71 7.99
C GLU A 128 -19.06 18.30 8.57
N LEU A 129 -20.09 17.54 8.19
CA LEU A 129 -20.26 16.17 8.67
C LEU A 129 -19.15 15.25 8.16
N PHE A 130 -18.68 15.46 6.93
CA PHE A 130 -17.52 14.74 6.38
C PHE A 130 -16.24 15.07 7.15
N PHE A 131 -15.97 16.34 7.45
CA PHE A 131 -14.79 16.72 8.23
C PHE A 131 -14.86 16.20 9.67
N ARG A 132 -16.03 16.29 10.33
CA ARG A 132 -16.28 15.66 11.63
C ARG A 132 -16.02 14.16 11.57
N ALA A 133 -16.52 13.46 10.54
CA ALA A 133 -16.30 12.03 10.38
C ALA A 133 -14.81 11.67 10.31
N LEU A 134 -14.00 12.46 9.60
CA LEU A 134 -12.55 12.23 9.50
C LEU A 134 -11.79 12.57 10.79
N CYS A 135 -12.21 13.60 11.53
CA CYS A 135 -11.65 13.95 12.84
C CYS A 135 -12.13 13.05 13.99
N LEU A 136 -13.15 12.20 13.77
CA LEU A 136 -13.69 11.30 14.81
C LEU A 136 -13.38 9.83 14.54
N CYS A 137 -13.41 9.40 13.27
CA CYS A 137 -13.24 8.00 12.90
C CYS A 137 -11.76 7.66 12.72
N HIS A 138 -10.98 7.64 13.82
CA HIS A 138 -9.57 7.26 13.82
C HIS A 138 -9.10 6.80 15.21
N THR A 139 -7.87 6.30 15.28
CA THR A 139 -7.19 5.96 16.54
C THR A 139 -6.01 6.88 16.89
N VAL A 140 -5.90 8.02 16.19
CA VAL A 140 -4.85 9.02 16.40
C VAL A 140 -4.84 9.56 17.82
N GLN A 141 -3.64 9.61 18.41
CA GLN A 141 -3.34 10.25 19.68
C GLN A 141 -2.63 11.58 19.44
N VAL A 142 -2.90 12.56 20.31
CA VAL A 142 -2.27 13.87 20.25
C VAL A 142 -1.22 13.94 21.34
N LYS A 143 0.04 14.21 20.95
CA LYS A 143 1.12 14.45 21.88
C LYS A 143 1.43 15.94 21.90
N GLU A 144 1.33 16.53 23.10
CA GLU A 144 1.77 17.90 23.33
C GLU A 144 3.29 17.91 23.43
N GLU A 145 3.95 18.78 22.68
CA GLU A 145 5.37 19.02 22.85
C GLU A 145 5.58 19.79 24.16
N GLU A 146 6.18 19.14 25.16
CA GLU A 146 6.68 19.83 26.34
C GLU A 146 7.84 20.73 25.89
N THR A 147 7.55 21.99 25.59
CA THR A 147 8.61 22.98 25.43
C THR A 147 9.33 23.09 26.77
N VAL A 148 10.51 22.48 26.87
CA VAL A 148 11.43 22.74 27.98
C VAL A 148 11.64 24.27 28.01
N ASP A 149 11.50 24.87 29.19
CA ASP A 149 11.55 26.31 29.49
C ASP A 149 12.93 26.98 29.22
N GLY A 150 13.60 26.65 28.11
CA GLY A 150 14.91 27.16 27.74
C GLY A 150 15.05 27.26 26.23
N ILE A 151 15.22 28.50 25.74
CA ILE A 151 15.45 28.91 24.34
C ILE A 151 14.18 29.30 23.58
N LYS A 152 13.51 30.36 24.06
CA LYS A 152 12.80 31.28 23.18
C LYS A 152 13.82 32.26 22.58
N MET A 153 14.32 31.96 21.39
CA MET A 153 14.97 32.95 20.52
C MET A 153 14.40 32.77 19.12
N GLY A 154 13.56 33.73 18.70
CA GLY A 154 13.32 34.00 17.28
C GLY A 154 12.01 33.46 16.68
N ILE A 155 10.95 34.26 16.77
CA ILE A 155 9.94 34.45 15.71
C ILE A 155 9.15 33.19 15.30
N HIS A 156 8.18 32.77 16.11
CA HIS A 156 6.77 32.51 15.73
C HIS A 156 5.95 32.32 17.03
N GLN A 157 4.70 32.76 17.02
CA GLN A 157 3.86 33.00 18.21
C GLN A 157 3.56 31.73 19.02
N ASN A 158 3.35 31.91 20.34
CA ASN A 158 2.92 30.94 21.36
C ASN A 158 1.71 30.05 20.95
N LYS A 159 1.91 29.04 20.09
CA LYS A 159 1.02 27.88 19.97
C LYS A 159 1.84 26.66 20.35
N ALA A 160 1.44 25.95 21.41
CA ALA A 160 2.01 24.64 21.69
C ALA A 160 1.85 23.79 20.42
N THR A 161 2.95 23.33 19.87
CA THR A 161 2.99 22.47 18.70
C THR A 161 2.57 21.08 19.15
N SER A 162 1.31 20.73 18.94
CA SER A 162 0.82 19.36 19.13
C SER A 162 1.05 18.57 17.85
N PHE A 163 1.61 17.37 17.97
CA PHE A 163 1.77 16.45 16.84
C PHE A 163 0.90 15.19 17.02
N TYR A 164 0.51 14.61 15.89
CA TYR A 164 -0.36 13.45 15.83
C TYR A 164 0.47 12.17 15.73
N ILE A 165 0.06 11.14 16.48
CA ILE A 165 0.71 9.82 16.47
C ILE A 165 -0.37 8.77 16.26
N SER A 166 -0.15 7.86 15.32
CA SER A 166 -1.00 6.67 15.12
C SER A 166 -0.15 5.51 14.63
N SER A 167 -0.66 4.29 14.78
CA SER A 167 -0.08 3.11 14.15
C SER A 167 -0.26 3.12 12.63
N SER A 168 -1.16 3.94 12.10
CA SER A 168 -1.40 4.09 10.66
C SER A 168 -1.04 5.52 10.22
N PRO A 169 -0.03 5.69 9.32
CA PRO A 169 0.33 7.00 8.81
C PRO A 169 -0.79 7.62 7.96
N ASP A 170 -1.62 6.79 7.30
CA ASP A 170 -2.81 7.27 6.58
C ASP A 170 -3.74 8.07 7.50
N GLU A 171 -3.94 7.62 8.76
CA GLU A 171 -4.80 8.33 9.70
C GLU A 171 -4.22 9.67 10.15
N VAL A 172 -2.90 9.73 10.34
CA VAL A 172 -2.21 10.98 10.67
C VAL A 172 -2.38 11.98 9.54
N ALA A 173 -2.12 11.56 8.30
CA ALA A 173 -2.27 12.39 7.11
C ALA A 173 -3.70 12.94 6.98
N LEU A 174 -4.71 12.11 7.20
CA LEU A 174 -6.12 12.52 7.16
C LEU A 174 -6.42 13.61 8.19
N VAL A 175 -6.01 13.44 9.45
CA VAL A 175 -6.28 14.41 10.52
C VAL A 175 -5.51 15.71 10.29
N GLU A 176 -4.27 15.64 9.81
CA GLU A 176 -3.50 16.81 9.40
C GLU A 176 -4.13 17.54 8.21
N GLY A 177 -4.62 16.80 7.22
CA GLY A 177 -5.38 17.35 6.10
C GLY A 177 -6.62 18.10 6.55
N MET A 178 -7.38 17.54 7.50
CA MET A 178 -8.56 18.22 8.06
C MET A 178 -8.19 19.49 8.81
N LYS A 179 -7.07 19.49 9.53
CA LYS A 179 -6.55 20.69 10.21
C LYS A 179 -6.28 21.82 9.21
N ARG A 180 -5.74 21.50 8.02
CA ARG A 180 -5.54 22.48 6.93
C ARG A 180 -6.87 22.97 6.33
N LEU A 181 -7.93 22.16 6.37
CA LEU A 181 -9.29 22.52 5.93
C LEU A 181 -10.16 23.18 7.03
N GLY A 182 -9.55 23.52 8.18
CA GLY A 182 -10.19 24.26 9.27
C GLY A 182 -10.89 23.42 10.33
N PHE A 183 -10.68 22.09 10.36
CA PHE A 183 -11.17 21.21 11.42
C PHE A 183 -9.98 20.57 12.15
N THR A 184 -9.75 20.92 13.41
CA THR A 184 -8.60 20.42 14.17
C THR A 184 -9.05 19.42 15.23
N TYR A 185 -8.62 18.17 15.13
CA TYR A 185 -8.76 17.22 16.23
C TYR A 185 -7.82 17.63 17.39
N LEU A 186 -8.37 17.84 18.58
CA LEU A 186 -7.63 18.35 19.72
C LEU A 186 -7.10 17.24 20.61
N ARG A 187 -7.98 16.31 21.04
CA ARG A 187 -7.64 15.18 21.93
C ARG A 187 -8.84 14.28 22.19
N LEU A 188 -8.56 13.11 22.77
CA LEU A 188 -9.52 12.26 23.47
C LEU A 188 -9.27 12.37 24.98
N LYS A 189 -10.27 12.82 25.75
CA LYS A 189 -10.19 12.96 27.21
C LYS A 189 -11.47 12.46 27.85
N ASP A 190 -11.36 11.59 28.86
CA ASP A 190 -12.51 11.07 29.60
C ASP A 190 -13.62 10.51 28.68
N SER A 191 -13.21 9.72 27.67
CA SER A 191 -14.07 9.20 26.59
C SER A 191 -14.75 10.25 25.71
N HIS A 192 -14.32 11.52 25.74
CA HIS A 192 -14.82 12.57 24.87
C HIS A 192 -13.74 13.02 23.89
N MET A 193 -14.07 12.98 22.60
CA MET A 193 -13.26 13.55 21.52
C MET A 193 -13.59 15.03 21.40
N GLU A 194 -12.56 15.88 21.41
CA GLU A 194 -12.68 17.33 21.24
C GLU A 194 -12.16 17.73 19.85
N ILE A 195 -12.96 18.49 19.10
CA ILE A 195 -12.61 19.03 17.78
C ILE A 195 -12.81 20.53 17.80
N LEU A 196 -11.89 21.29 17.18
CA LEU A 196 -12.07 22.70 16.89
C LEU A 196 -12.64 22.84 15.47
N ASN A 197 -13.81 23.44 15.33
CA ASN A 197 -14.44 23.68 14.04
C ASN A 197 -13.93 24.97 13.37
N ARG A 198 -14.45 25.29 12.18
CA ARG A 198 -14.07 26.48 11.39
C ARG A 198 -14.43 27.81 12.06
N GLU A 199 -15.33 27.80 13.03
CA GLU A 199 -15.76 28.97 13.80
C GLU A 199 -14.94 29.15 15.10
N ASP A 200 -13.84 28.38 15.25
CA ASP A 200 -13.01 28.31 16.46
C ASP A 200 -13.80 27.85 17.70
N GLU A 201 -14.91 27.12 17.51
CA GLU A 201 -15.68 26.52 18.59
C GLU A 201 -15.25 25.07 18.85
N VAL A 202 -15.16 24.71 20.13
CA VAL A 202 -14.82 23.35 20.56
C VAL A 202 -16.08 22.50 20.60
N GLU A 203 -16.17 21.56 19.67
CA GLU A 203 -17.18 20.52 19.64
C GLU A 203 -16.73 19.30 20.45
N ARG A 204 -17.67 18.68 21.18
CA ARG A 204 -17.42 17.50 22.01
C ARG A 204 -18.29 16.34 21.58
N PHE A 205 -17.67 15.18 21.41
CA PHE A 205 -18.36 13.93 21.07
C PHE A 205 -17.97 12.85 22.08
N GLU A 206 -18.94 12.22 22.72
CA GLU A 206 -18.71 11.05 23.57
C GLU A 206 -18.41 9.86 22.65
N LEU A 207 -17.22 9.28 22.77
CA LEU A 207 -16.81 8.08 22.06
C LEU A 207 -17.38 6.85 22.79
N LEU A 208 -18.29 6.16 22.13
CA LEU A 208 -19.01 5.03 22.70
C LEU A 208 -18.36 3.71 22.31
N GLU A 209 -18.04 3.53 21.03
CA GLU A 209 -17.44 2.31 20.51
C GLU A 209 -16.50 2.56 19.34
N VAL A 210 -15.44 1.75 19.23
CA VAL A 210 -14.53 1.71 18.09
C VAL A 210 -14.58 0.32 17.48
N LEU A 211 -15.04 0.22 16.24
CA LEU A 211 -14.95 -0.97 15.43
C LEU A 211 -13.61 -0.89 14.69
N THR A 212 -12.62 -1.62 15.21
CA THR A 212 -11.21 -1.57 14.78
C THR A 212 -10.99 -2.10 13.37
N PHE A 213 -10.15 -1.44 12.58
CA PHE A 213 -9.80 -1.91 11.23
C PHE A 213 -9.42 -3.40 11.22
N ASP A 214 -9.87 -4.11 10.19
CA ASP A 214 -9.49 -5.50 9.94
C ASP A 214 -9.21 -5.68 8.44
N SER A 215 -8.22 -6.50 8.10
CA SER A 215 -7.71 -6.65 6.73
C SER A 215 -8.68 -7.37 5.80
N VAL A 216 -9.61 -8.16 6.35
CA VAL A 216 -10.68 -8.81 5.59
C VAL A 216 -11.77 -7.80 5.26
N ARG A 217 -12.22 -7.03 6.26
CA ARG A 217 -13.32 -6.06 6.09
C ARG A 217 -12.89 -4.75 5.43
N ARG A 218 -11.61 -4.37 5.53
CA ARG A 218 -10.96 -3.20 4.93
C ARG A 218 -11.65 -1.86 5.22
N ARG A 219 -12.14 -1.70 6.43
CA ARG A 219 -12.83 -0.49 6.92
C ARG A 219 -12.72 -0.40 8.44
N MET A 220 -12.92 0.81 8.97
CA MET A 220 -12.99 1.16 10.38
C MET A 220 -14.27 1.96 10.62
N SER A 221 -14.88 1.81 11.79
CA SER A 221 -16.01 2.63 12.20
C SER A 221 -15.90 3.09 13.65
N VAL A 222 -16.54 4.20 13.97
CA VAL A 222 -16.72 4.68 15.34
C VAL A 222 -18.18 5.01 15.60
N ILE A 223 -18.63 4.74 16.82
CA ILE A 223 -19.93 5.17 17.30
C ILE A 223 -19.69 6.29 18.31
N VAL A 224 -20.29 7.44 18.04
CA VAL A 224 -20.17 8.63 18.88
C VAL A 224 -21.54 9.21 19.20
N ARG A 225 -21.63 9.92 20.31
CA ARG A 225 -22.80 10.71 20.69
C ARG A 225 -22.45 12.19 20.74
N SER A 226 -23.22 13.00 20.02
CA SER A 226 -23.07 14.45 20.02
C SER A 226 -23.58 15.07 21.33
N THR A 227 -23.21 16.33 21.59
CA THR A 227 -23.80 17.14 22.66
C THR A 227 -25.31 17.34 22.52
N THR A 228 -25.84 17.27 21.29
CA THR A 228 -27.29 17.31 21.00
C THR A 228 -28.00 16.02 21.38
N GLY A 229 -27.26 14.95 21.72
CA GLY A 229 -27.79 13.65 22.11
C GLY A 229 -28.04 12.71 20.93
N GLU A 230 -27.65 13.09 19.72
CA GLU A 230 -27.74 12.25 18.52
C GLU A 230 -26.59 11.24 18.48
N TYR A 231 -26.88 10.04 17.98
CA TYR A 231 -25.91 8.95 17.82
C TYR A 231 -25.50 8.84 16.36
N TYR A 232 -24.19 8.84 16.12
CA TYR A 232 -23.60 8.72 14.79
C TYR A 232 -22.70 7.49 14.72
N LEU A 233 -22.89 6.68 13.68
CA LEU A 233 -21.95 5.67 13.25
C LEU A 233 -21.19 6.24 12.05
N PHE A 234 -19.92 6.62 12.23
CA PHE A 234 -19.04 7.02 11.14
C PHE A 234 -18.22 5.83 10.68
N CYS A 235 -18.03 5.69 9.37
CA CYS A 235 -17.27 4.61 8.76
C CYS A 235 -16.33 5.16 7.68
N LYS A 236 -15.07 4.76 7.71
CA LYS A 236 -14.09 5.00 6.64
C LYS A 236 -13.48 3.69 6.17
N GLY A 237 -13.27 3.54 4.87
CA GLY A 237 -12.68 2.32 4.34
C GLY A 237 -12.52 2.29 2.83
N ALA A 238 -12.11 1.13 2.32
CA ALA A 238 -11.99 0.92 0.88
C ALA A 238 -13.36 1.09 0.19
N ASP A 239 -13.36 1.70 -0.99
CA ASP A 239 -14.48 1.78 -1.92
C ASP A 239 -15.27 0.47 -2.08
N SER A 240 -14.57 -0.64 -2.33
CA SER A 240 -15.16 -1.97 -2.49
C SER A 240 -15.82 -2.52 -1.21
N SER A 241 -15.48 -1.97 -0.04
CA SER A 241 -16.09 -2.33 1.23
C SER A 241 -17.25 -1.40 1.60
N ILE A 242 -17.13 -0.10 1.29
CA ILE A 242 -18.11 0.94 1.65
C ILE A 242 -19.29 0.97 0.68
N PHE A 243 -19.05 1.04 -0.65
CA PHE A 243 -20.12 1.21 -1.64
C PHE A 243 -21.26 0.17 -1.54
N PRO A 244 -21.00 -1.13 -1.30
CA PRO A 244 -22.07 -2.12 -1.14
C PRO A 244 -22.98 -1.89 0.08
N ARG A 245 -22.58 -1.05 1.03
CA ARG A 245 -23.29 -0.76 2.28
C ARG A 245 -23.98 0.60 2.26
N VAL A 246 -23.87 1.35 1.17
CA VAL A 246 -24.45 2.67 1.01
C VAL A 246 -25.85 2.56 0.41
N ILE A 247 -26.81 3.31 0.96
CA ILE A 247 -28.20 3.40 0.49
C ILE A 247 -28.55 4.77 -0.10
N SER A 248 -27.73 5.80 0.15
CA SER A 248 -27.99 7.18 -0.28
C SER A 248 -26.68 7.99 -0.39
N GLY A 249 -26.72 9.11 -1.11
CA GLY A 249 -25.58 9.97 -1.43
C GLY A 249 -25.22 9.95 -2.92
N LYS A 250 -24.29 10.80 -3.36
CA LYS A 250 -23.86 10.90 -4.77
C LYS A 250 -22.83 9.83 -5.13
N VAL A 251 -23.25 8.56 -5.10
CA VAL A 251 -22.37 7.39 -5.28
C VAL A 251 -21.62 7.44 -6.61
N GLU A 252 -22.30 7.72 -7.72
CA GLU A 252 -21.68 7.72 -9.05
C GLU A 252 -20.58 8.78 -9.20
N GLN A 253 -20.82 9.99 -8.67
CA GLN A 253 -19.86 11.10 -8.75
C GLN A 253 -18.63 10.83 -7.89
N VAL A 254 -18.83 10.39 -6.64
CA VAL A 254 -17.74 10.04 -5.73
C VAL A 254 -16.95 8.84 -6.27
N LYS A 255 -17.64 7.83 -6.83
CA LYS A 255 -16.98 6.68 -7.45
C LYS A 255 -16.10 7.09 -8.63
N ALA A 256 -16.60 7.94 -9.53
CA ALA A 256 -15.80 8.47 -10.64
C ALA A 256 -14.55 9.21 -10.14
N ARG A 257 -14.66 9.99 -9.05
CA ARG A 257 -13.50 10.68 -8.45
C ARG A 257 -12.52 9.71 -7.78
N VAL A 258 -13.01 8.68 -7.09
CA VAL A 258 -12.17 7.62 -6.53
C VAL A 258 -11.37 6.90 -7.62
N GLU A 259 -12.01 6.57 -8.74
CA GLU A 259 -11.35 5.94 -9.88
C GLU A 259 -10.28 6.86 -10.50
N HIS A 260 -10.59 8.15 -10.66
CA HIS A 260 -9.64 9.16 -11.13
C HIS A 260 -8.40 9.25 -10.22
N ASN A 261 -8.62 9.43 -8.91
CA ASN A 261 -7.55 9.61 -7.94
C ASN A 261 -6.68 8.35 -7.82
N ALA A 262 -7.27 7.16 -7.98
CA ALA A 262 -6.52 5.91 -7.99
C ALA A 262 -5.59 5.81 -9.22
N VAL A 263 -6.01 6.32 -10.39
CA VAL A 263 -5.18 6.41 -11.60
C VAL A 263 -4.04 7.41 -11.44
N GLU A 264 -4.25 8.48 -10.68
CA GLU A 264 -3.18 9.43 -10.31
C GLU A 264 -2.20 8.87 -9.26
N GLY A 265 -2.42 7.65 -8.76
CA GLY A 265 -1.55 7.02 -7.76
C GLY A 265 -1.87 7.39 -6.32
N LEU A 266 -3.01 8.06 -6.09
CA LEU A 266 -3.46 8.40 -4.75
C LEU A 266 -4.17 7.22 -4.10
N ARG A 267 -3.94 7.04 -2.79
CA ARG A 267 -4.70 6.13 -1.95
C ARG A 267 -6.05 6.75 -1.61
N THR A 268 -7.11 6.04 -1.95
CA THR A 268 -8.48 6.53 -1.76
C THR A 268 -9.19 5.82 -0.61
N LEU A 269 -9.83 6.56 0.29
CA LEU A 269 -10.76 6.02 1.29
C LEU A 269 -12.13 6.70 1.17
N CYS A 270 -13.19 5.89 1.10
CA CYS A 270 -14.55 6.37 1.14
C CYS A 270 -14.98 6.60 2.61
N VAL A 271 -15.77 7.64 2.82
CA VAL A 271 -16.30 8.03 4.13
C VAL A 271 -17.82 8.05 4.05
N ALA A 272 -18.46 7.39 4.99
CA ALA A 272 -19.91 7.29 5.07
C ALA A 272 -20.36 7.33 6.53
N TYR A 273 -21.64 7.64 6.74
CA TYR A 273 -22.19 7.69 8.09
C TYR A 273 -23.62 7.15 8.15
N ARG A 274 -24.07 6.83 9.36
CA ARG A 274 -25.47 6.50 9.64
C ARG A 274 -25.87 7.12 10.98
N LYS A 275 -26.99 7.86 11.02
CA LYS A 275 -27.61 8.26 12.28
C LYS A 275 -28.30 7.04 12.90
N LEU A 276 -28.08 6.80 14.18
CA LEU A 276 -28.73 5.72 14.93
C LEU A 276 -29.84 6.31 15.80
N SER A 277 -31.02 5.69 15.77
CA SER A 277 -32.01 5.90 16.83
C SER A 277 -31.53 5.26 18.13
N VAL A 278 -32.09 5.69 19.26
CA VAL A 278 -31.76 5.13 20.58
C VAL A 278 -31.96 3.61 20.60
N ALA A 279 -33.05 3.11 20.02
CA ALA A 279 -33.34 1.68 19.94
C ALA A 279 -32.30 0.92 19.10
N GLN A 280 -31.87 1.49 17.96
CA GLN A 280 -30.83 0.89 17.12
C GLN A 280 -29.45 0.89 17.81
N TYR A 281 -29.15 1.92 18.59
CA TYR A 281 -27.94 1.97 19.40
C TYR A 281 -27.95 0.91 20.50
N GLU A 282 -29.06 0.76 21.23
CA GLU A 282 -29.21 -0.28 22.26
C GLU A 282 -29.06 -1.70 21.69
N GLU A 283 -29.66 -1.96 20.52
CA GLU A 283 -29.48 -3.23 19.79
C GLU A 283 -28.01 -3.44 19.41
N THR A 284 -27.35 -2.40 18.90
CA THR A 284 -25.92 -2.42 18.55
C THR A 284 -25.05 -2.76 19.77
N CYS A 285 -25.29 -2.12 20.91
CA CYS A 285 -24.61 -2.43 22.17
C CYS A 285 -24.83 -3.87 22.59
N HIS A 286 -26.05 -4.39 22.47
CA HIS A 286 -26.35 -5.77 22.82
C HIS A 286 -25.58 -6.77 21.94
N LEU A 287 -25.58 -6.56 20.61
CA LEU A 287 -24.82 -7.38 19.65
C LEU A 287 -23.32 -7.35 19.95
N LEU A 288 -22.74 -6.16 20.14
CA LEU A 288 -21.31 -6.00 20.43
C LEU A 288 -20.93 -6.64 21.77
N ASN A 289 -21.69 -6.39 22.83
CA ASN A 289 -21.41 -6.97 24.14
C ASN A 289 -21.51 -8.50 24.12
N SER A 290 -22.52 -9.05 23.44
CA SER A 290 -22.65 -10.50 23.28
C SER A 290 -21.45 -11.11 22.55
N ALA A 291 -20.97 -10.46 21.48
CA ALA A 291 -19.80 -10.90 20.74
C ALA A 291 -18.50 -10.74 21.54
N LYS A 292 -18.29 -9.61 22.23
CA LYS A 292 -17.09 -9.32 23.05
C LYS A 292 -16.95 -10.27 24.24
N LEU A 293 -18.07 -10.64 24.87
CA LEU A 293 -18.11 -11.54 26.03
C LEU A 293 -18.06 -13.03 25.63
N ALA A 294 -18.07 -13.36 24.34
CA ALA A 294 -18.02 -14.74 23.89
C ALA A 294 -16.65 -15.40 24.21
N LEU A 295 -16.69 -16.56 24.86
CA LEU A 295 -15.49 -17.34 25.21
C LEU A 295 -14.93 -18.14 24.02
N GLN A 296 -15.77 -18.43 23.03
CA GLN A 296 -15.42 -19.22 21.84
C GLN A 296 -15.81 -18.48 20.57
N ASP A 297 -14.96 -18.59 19.55
CA ASP A 297 -15.11 -17.95 18.24
C ASP A 297 -15.37 -16.44 18.32
N ARG A 298 -14.73 -15.77 19.30
CA ARG A 298 -14.95 -14.34 19.59
C ARG A 298 -14.73 -13.48 18.35
N ASP A 299 -13.63 -13.71 17.63
CA ASP A 299 -13.26 -12.87 16.48
C ASP A 299 -14.25 -13.05 15.32
N ARG A 300 -14.75 -14.28 15.08
CA ARG A 300 -15.82 -14.55 14.11
C ARG A 300 -17.13 -13.86 14.49
N LYS A 301 -17.56 -13.98 15.76
CA LYS A 301 -18.79 -13.33 16.25
C LYS A 301 -18.71 -11.82 16.20
N LEU A 302 -17.54 -11.25 16.47
CA LEU A 302 -17.29 -9.81 16.33
C LEU A 302 -17.40 -9.38 14.87
N ALA A 303 -16.81 -10.14 13.93
CA ALA A 303 -16.92 -9.86 12.50
C ALA A 303 -18.39 -9.88 12.04
N GLU A 304 -19.16 -10.90 12.45
CA GLU A 304 -20.60 -11.00 12.15
C GLU A 304 -21.39 -9.82 12.73
N ALA A 305 -21.11 -9.43 13.99
CA ALA A 305 -21.73 -8.27 14.60
C ALA A 305 -21.40 -6.97 13.84
N TYR A 306 -20.13 -6.77 13.46
CA TYR A 306 -19.70 -5.60 12.69
C TYR A 306 -20.43 -5.53 11.35
N ASP A 307 -20.57 -6.63 10.62
CA ASP A 307 -21.30 -6.66 9.35
C ASP A 307 -22.79 -6.33 9.50
N LEU A 308 -23.44 -6.75 10.60
CA LEU A 308 -24.83 -6.40 10.88
C LEU A 308 -25.01 -4.92 11.24
N ILE A 309 -24.04 -4.34 11.93
CA ILE A 309 -24.05 -2.94 12.36
C ILE A 309 -23.73 -2.01 11.19
N GLU A 310 -22.72 -2.34 10.40
CA GLU A 310 -22.16 -1.51 9.32
C GLU A 310 -22.90 -1.72 7.99
N LYS A 311 -24.13 -1.24 7.92
CA LYS A 311 -25.00 -1.26 6.73
C LYS A 311 -25.85 0.00 6.68
N ASP A 312 -26.54 0.23 5.56
CA ASP A 312 -27.50 1.33 5.41
C ASP A 312 -26.86 2.71 5.62
N PHE A 313 -25.64 2.89 5.10
CA PHE A 313 -24.89 4.14 5.20
C PHE A 313 -25.36 5.19 4.19
N ILE A 314 -25.19 6.46 4.55
CA ILE A 314 -25.24 7.60 3.64
C ILE A 314 -23.79 7.95 3.31
N LEU A 315 -23.44 7.93 2.03
CA LEU A 315 -22.10 8.28 1.57
C LEU A 315 -21.89 9.80 1.71
N LEU A 316 -20.79 10.18 2.36
CA LEU A 316 -20.39 11.58 2.49
C LEU A 316 -19.41 11.98 1.38
N GLY A 317 -18.45 11.10 1.09
CA GLY A 317 -17.39 11.44 0.15
C GLY A 317 -16.25 10.44 0.11
N ALA A 318 -15.13 10.87 -0.44
CA ALA A 318 -13.88 10.14 -0.46
C ALA A 318 -12.68 11.07 -0.23
N THR A 319 -11.59 10.49 0.25
CA THR A 319 -10.31 11.16 0.49
C THR A 319 -9.26 10.63 -0.46
N ALA A 320 -8.21 11.40 -0.71
CA ALA A 320 -7.06 11.01 -1.51
C ALA A 320 -5.77 11.40 -0.79
N VAL A 321 -4.93 10.40 -0.56
CA VAL A 321 -3.66 10.52 0.17
C VAL A 321 -2.54 10.04 -0.75
N GLU A 322 -1.47 10.82 -0.88
CA GLU A 322 -0.29 10.44 -1.64
C GLU A 322 0.75 9.76 -0.75
N ASP A 323 1.40 8.74 -1.30
CA ASP A 323 2.56 8.07 -0.71
C ASP A 323 3.75 8.29 -1.64
N ARG A 324 4.60 9.25 -1.29
CA ARG A 324 5.67 9.73 -2.18
C ARG A 324 6.74 8.67 -2.39
N LEU A 325 7.30 8.61 -3.59
CA LEU A 325 8.47 7.79 -3.89
C LEU A 325 9.69 8.27 -3.09
N GLN A 326 10.56 7.34 -2.70
CA GLN A 326 11.85 7.67 -2.10
C GLN A 326 12.73 8.44 -3.09
N ASP A 327 13.67 9.22 -2.55
CA ASP A 327 14.66 9.90 -3.38
C ASP A 327 15.39 8.90 -4.29
N LYS A 328 15.55 9.28 -5.55
CA LYS A 328 16.19 8.48 -6.62
C LYS A 328 15.58 7.09 -6.86
N ALA A 329 14.43 6.72 -6.29
CA ALA A 329 13.82 5.40 -6.50
C ALA A 329 13.65 5.08 -8.00
N ALA A 330 13.21 6.07 -8.79
CA ALA A 330 13.06 5.92 -10.23
C ALA A 330 14.38 5.69 -10.98
N ASP A 331 15.46 6.35 -10.55
CA ASP A 331 16.78 6.23 -11.19
C ASP A 331 17.47 4.91 -10.80
N THR A 332 17.24 4.43 -9.58
CA THR A 332 17.66 3.11 -9.11
C THR A 332 16.98 2.01 -9.93
N ILE A 333 15.65 2.04 -10.07
CA ILE A 333 14.90 1.05 -10.86
C ILE A 333 15.34 1.05 -12.32
N GLU A 334 15.53 2.23 -12.91
CA GLU A 334 16.02 2.33 -14.27
C GLU A 334 17.45 1.75 -14.41
N SER A 335 18.31 1.96 -13.42
CA SER A 335 19.68 1.41 -13.43
C SER A 335 19.68 -0.12 -13.32
N LEU A 336 18.82 -0.69 -12.47
CA LEU A 336 18.63 -2.14 -12.36
C LEU A 336 18.13 -2.75 -13.68
N GLN A 337 17.13 -2.13 -14.32
CA GLN A 337 16.65 -2.57 -15.63
C GLN A 337 17.72 -2.48 -16.71
N LYS A 338 18.53 -1.40 -16.73
CA LYS A 338 19.67 -1.24 -17.66
C LYS A 338 20.76 -2.29 -17.43
N ALA A 339 20.93 -2.76 -16.20
CA ALA A 339 21.84 -3.86 -15.86
C ALA A 339 21.30 -5.25 -16.28
N GLY A 340 20.06 -5.32 -16.79
CA GLY A 340 19.43 -6.57 -17.23
C GLY A 340 18.70 -7.31 -16.11
N MET A 341 18.53 -6.70 -14.93
CA MET A 341 17.80 -7.29 -13.81
C MET A 341 16.29 -7.10 -14.01
N LYS A 342 15.51 -8.11 -13.61
CA LYS A 342 14.04 -8.08 -13.66
C LYS A 342 13.50 -7.67 -12.30
N VAL A 343 12.80 -6.55 -12.27
CA VAL A 343 12.21 -6.03 -11.03
C VAL A 343 10.72 -6.37 -10.96
N TRP A 344 10.33 -6.96 -9.84
CA TRP A 344 8.96 -7.38 -9.56
C TRP A 344 8.45 -6.62 -8.34
N VAL A 345 7.34 -5.90 -8.50
CA VAL A 345 6.71 -5.16 -7.40
C VAL A 345 5.60 -6.01 -6.81
N LEU A 346 5.68 -6.31 -5.52
CA LEU A 346 4.70 -7.12 -4.79
C LEU A 346 3.99 -6.25 -3.75
N THR A 347 2.72 -5.93 -3.94
CA THR A 347 1.98 -4.99 -3.08
C THR A 347 0.57 -5.45 -2.70
N GLY A 348 0.11 -5.00 -1.54
CA GLY A 348 -1.27 -5.14 -1.08
C GLY A 348 -2.22 -4.06 -1.64
N ASP A 349 -1.68 -3.03 -2.29
CA ASP A 349 -2.45 -1.90 -2.81
C ASP A 349 -3.35 -2.30 -3.99
N LYS A 350 -4.29 -1.40 -4.31
CA LYS A 350 -5.11 -1.54 -5.52
C LYS A 350 -4.23 -1.52 -6.77
N MET A 351 -4.72 -2.17 -7.82
CA MET A 351 -4.02 -2.27 -9.10
C MET A 351 -3.68 -0.90 -9.67
N GLU A 352 -4.64 0.02 -9.67
CA GLU A 352 -4.53 1.34 -10.26
C GLU A 352 -3.44 2.18 -9.56
N THR A 353 -3.50 2.25 -8.22
CA THR A 353 -2.51 2.95 -7.39
C THR A 353 -1.11 2.35 -7.55
N ALA A 354 -1.02 1.02 -7.57
CA ALA A 354 0.25 0.34 -7.74
C ALA A 354 0.85 0.54 -9.14
N ALA A 355 0.01 0.50 -10.19
CA ALA A 355 0.43 0.78 -11.56
C ALA A 355 0.94 2.22 -11.70
N ALA A 356 0.25 3.21 -11.12
CA ALA A 356 0.69 4.59 -11.10
C ALA A 356 2.06 4.74 -10.41
N THR A 357 2.28 4.04 -9.28
CA THR A 357 3.59 4.01 -8.61
C THR A 357 4.66 3.41 -9.52
N CYS A 358 4.37 2.31 -10.23
CA CYS A 358 5.29 1.70 -11.18
C CYS A 358 5.62 2.61 -12.38
N TYR A 359 4.68 3.43 -12.84
CA TYR A 359 4.95 4.44 -13.86
C TYR A 359 5.82 5.58 -13.31
N ALA A 360 5.54 6.05 -12.09
CA ALA A 360 6.32 7.09 -11.43
C ALA A 360 7.76 6.64 -11.14
N SER A 361 7.95 5.36 -10.76
CA SER A 361 9.26 4.75 -10.53
C SER A 361 9.97 4.31 -11.82
N LYS A 362 9.43 4.65 -13.00
CA LYS A 362 9.92 4.24 -14.33
C LYS A 362 10.05 2.73 -14.53
N LEU A 363 9.42 1.92 -13.68
CA LEU A 363 9.37 0.47 -13.85
C LEU A 363 8.57 0.11 -15.11
N PHE A 364 7.39 0.74 -15.25
CA PHE A 364 6.63 0.78 -16.49
C PHE A 364 6.89 2.09 -17.20
N ARG A 365 7.15 2.02 -18.51
CA ARG A 365 7.30 3.18 -19.39
C ARG A 365 6.00 3.37 -20.16
N ARG A 366 5.78 4.57 -20.70
CA ARG A 366 4.63 4.82 -21.59
C ARG A 366 4.62 3.94 -22.84
N SER A 367 5.79 3.44 -23.24
CA SER A 367 5.95 2.49 -24.35
C SER A 367 5.73 1.02 -23.93
N THR A 368 5.65 0.73 -22.63
CA THR A 368 5.45 -0.63 -22.12
C THR A 368 4.01 -1.05 -22.37
N GLN A 369 3.81 -2.16 -23.07
CA GLN A 369 2.51 -2.78 -23.28
C GLN A 369 2.15 -3.61 -22.05
N ILE A 370 1.09 -3.19 -21.35
CA ILE A 370 0.63 -3.86 -20.14
C ILE A 370 -0.25 -5.06 -20.50
N LEU A 371 0.10 -6.21 -19.95
CA LEU A 371 -0.65 -7.44 -19.99
C LEU A 371 -1.35 -7.63 -18.65
N GLU A 372 -2.65 -7.83 -18.67
CA GLU A 372 -3.45 -7.99 -17.45
C GLU A 372 -3.92 -9.44 -17.29
N LEU A 373 -3.63 -9.99 -16.11
CA LEU A 373 -4.09 -11.28 -15.63
C LEU A 373 -4.82 -11.06 -14.29
N THR A 374 -6.02 -10.49 -14.37
CA THR A 374 -6.80 -10.04 -13.21
C THR A 374 -8.11 -10.82 -13.08
N THR A 375 -8.70 -10.82 -11.87
CA THR A 375 -9.97 -11.50 -11.61
C THR A 375 -11.05 -11.04 -12.60
N LYS A 376 -11.14 -9.73 -12.83
CA LYS A 376 -12.08 -9.11 -13.78
C LYS A 376 -11.96 -9.73 -15.19
N ARG A 377 -10.73 -9.90 -15.68
CA ARG A 377 -10.50 -10.50 -17.00
C ARG A 377 -10.85 -11.99 -17.02
N THR A 378 -10.60 -12.69 -15.91
CA THR A 378 -10.92 -14.13 -15.77
C THR A 378 -12.41 -14.41 -15.50
N GLU A 379 -13.20 -13.39 -15.17
CA GLU A 379 -14.67 -13.49 -15.10
C GLU A 379 -15.29 -13.41 -16.50
N GLU A 380 -14.68 -12.63 -17.40
CA GLU A 380 -15.11 -12.49 -18.80
C GLU A 380 -14.66 -13.66 -19.69
N GLN A 381 -13.50 -14.24 -19.41
CA GLN A 381 -12.89 -15.33 -20.17
C GLN A 381 -12.28 -16.39 -19.22
N SER A 382 -12.24 -17.65 -19.62
CA SER A 382 -11.65 -18.68 -18.75
C SER A 382 -10.17 -18.39 -18.48
N LEU A 383 -9.69 -18.69 -17.27
CA LEU A 383 -8.27 -18.52 -16.89
C LEU A 383 -7.33 -19.19 -17.91
N HIS A 384 -7.74 -20.34 -18.44
CA HIS A 384 -7.00 -21.08 -19.46
C HIS A 384 -6.80 -20.24 -20.73
N ASP A 385 -7.88 -19.66 -21.25
CA ASP A 385 -7.87 -18.89 -22.49
C ASP A 385 -7.05 -17.61 -22.32
N VAL A 386 -7.21 -16.92 -21.19
CA VAL A 386 -6.44 -15.71 -20.87
C VAL A 386 -4.94 -16.00 -20.81
N LEU A 387 -4.53 -17.06 -20.09
CA LEU A 387 -3.11 -17.44 -19.99
C LEU A 387 -2.54 -17.84 -21.35
N PHE A 388 -3.28 -18.62 -22.14
CA PHE A 388 -2.80 -19.07 -23.44
C PHE A 388 -2.69 -17.92 -24.44
N ASP A 389 -3.63 -16.98 -24.43
CA ASP A 389 -3.60 -15.77 -25.25
C ASP A 389 -2.43 -14.86 -24.89
N LEU A 390 -2.19 -14.65 -23.58
CA LEU A 390 -1.04 -13.90 -23.09
C LEU A 390 0.30 -14.56 -23.47
N SER A 391 0.43 -15.87 -23.23
CA SER A 391 1.61 -16.65 -23.62
C SER A 391 1.89 -16.52 -25.11
N LYS A 392 0.86 -16.68 -25.95
CA LYS A 392 0.98 -16.54 -27.41
C LYS A 392 1.37 -15.12 -27.82
N THR A 393 0.85 -14.09 -27.16
CA THR A 393 1.18 -12.68 -27.43
C THR A 393 2.66 -12.43 -27.21
N VAL A 394 3.18 -12.89 -26.07
CA VAL A 394 4.57 -12.66 -25.66
C VAL A 394 5.56 -13.52 -26.47
N LEU A 395 5.19 -14.78 -26.77
CA LEU A 395 6.03 -15.70 -27.55
C LEU A 395 6.07 -15.40 -29.05
N ARG A 396 4.99 -14.87 -29.64
CA ARG A 396 4.93 -14.56 -31.08
C ARG A 396 6.00 -13.55 -31.51
N GLN A 397 6.44 -12.66 -30.63
CA GLN A 397 7.49 -11.70 -30.94
C GLN A 397 8.88 -12.22 -30.60
N HIS A 398 9.04 -12.98 -29.52
CA HIS A 398 10.33 -13.61 -29.17
C HIS A 398 10.74 -14.71 -30.17
N GLY A 399 9.78 -15.43 -30.76
CA GLY A 399 10.04 -16.49 -31.74
C GLY A 399 10.61 -16.04 -33.09
N SER A 400 10.67 -14.73 -33.37
CA SER A 400 11.37 -14.20 -34.54
C SER A 400 12.88 -14.02 -34.32
N MET A 401 13.37 -14.29 -33.10
CA MET A 401 14.78 -14.20 -32.73
C MET A 401 15.41 -15.59 -32.69
N THR A 402 15.81 -16.09 -33.85
CA THR A 402 16.90 -17.07 -33.89
C THR A 402 18.19 -16.40 -33.39
N ARG A 403 18.95 -17.16 -32.61
CA ARG A 403 20.17 -16.83 -31.85
C ARG A 403 21.35 -16.30 -32.71
N ASP A 404 21.18 -15.19 -33.40
CA ASP A 404 22.29 -14.51 -34.07
C ASP A 404 22.79 -13.35 -33.20
N THR A 405 23.79 -13.72 -32.41
CA THR A 405 24.86 -12.92 -31.80
C THR A 405 25.11 -11.57 -32.49
N PHE A 406 25.11 -10.50 -31.70
CA PHE A 406 25.87 -9.27 -31.93
C PHE A 406 25.56 -8.51 -33.24
N SER A 407 24.40 -7.85 -33.30
CA SER A 407 24.25 -6.66 -34.14
C SER A 407 23.34 -5.64 -33.46
N GLY A 408 23.90 -4.48 -33.16
CA GLY A 408 23.15 -3.32 -32.70
C GLY A 408 22.30 -2.73 -33.81
N LEU A 409 21.32 -1.93 -33.36
CA LEU A 409 20.38 -1.08 -34.10
C LEU A 409 19.03 -1.74 -34.42
N SER A 410 18.08 -1.46 -33.51
CA SER A 410 16.66 -1.17 -33.79
C SER A 410 15.88 -2.20 -34.61
N ALA A 411 15.34 -3.21 -33.93
CA ALA A 411 13.99 -3.67 -34.20
C ALA A 411 13.18 -3.37 -32.93
N ASP A 412 12.02 -2.72 -33.06
CA ASP A 412 11.14 -2.33 -31.95
C ASP A 412 10.72 -3.57 -31.16
N CYS A 413 11.52 -3.96 -30.17
CA CYS A 413 11.15 -4.95 -29.18
C CYS A 413 10.06 -4.30 -28.33
N VAL A 414 8.82 -4.79 -28.45
CA VAL A 414 7.74 -4.31 -27.61
C VAL A 414 8.05 -4.75 -26.19
N ASP A 415 8.21 -3.76 -25.33
CA ASP A 415 8.43 -3.95 -23.91
C ASP A 415 7.11 -4.36 -23.26
N TYR A 416 7.05 -5.54 -22.64
CA TYR A 416 5.84 -6.03 -21.98
C TYR A 416 5.96 -5.94 -20.47
N GLY A 417 4.93 -5.41 -19.81
CA GLY A 417 4.76 -5.47 -18.36
C GLY A 417 3.58 -6.37 -18.01
N LEU A 418 3.66 -7.15 -16.94
CA LEU A 418 2.56 -7.98 -16.48
C LEU A 418 1.96 -7.42 -15.19
N ILE A 419 0.63 -7.33 -15.12
CA ILE A 419 -0.12 -7.04 -13.89
C ILE A 419 -0.97 -8.25 -13.53
N ILE A 420 -0.84 -8.72 -12.29
CA ILE A 420 -1.63 -9.82 -11.73
C ILE A 420 -2.18 -9.45 -10.35
N ASP A 421 -3.41 -9.85 -10.06
CA ASP A 421 -4.00 -9.69 -8.72
C ASP A 421 -3.86 -10.96 -7.88
N GLY A 422 -3.82 -10.80 -6.55
CA GLY A 422 -3.60 -11.90 -5.61
C GLY A 422 -4.59 -13.06 -5.76
N ALA A 423 -5.84 -12.79 -6.12
CA ALA A 423 -6.84 -13.83 -6.33
C ALA A 423 -6.54 -14.70 -7.56
N THR A 424 -6.21 -14.08 -8.71
CA THR A 424 -5.81 -14.81 -9.93
C THR A 424 -4.48 -15.52 -9.74
N LEU A 425 -3.52 -14.89 -9.06
CA LEU A 425 -2.24 -15.54 -8.72
C LEU A 425 -2.45 -16.82 -7.91
N SER A 426 -3.34 -16.81 -6.92
CA SER A 426 -3.69 -18.01 -6.18
C SER A 426 -4.40 -19.07 -7.03
N ALA A 427 -5.18 -18.68 -8.04
CA ALA A 427 -5.76 -19.62 -8.99
C ALA A 427 -4.69 -20.27 -9.89
N VAL A 428 -3.69 -19.50 -10.33
CA VAL A 428 -2.58 -19.94 -11.18
C VAL A 428 -1.61 -20.86 -10.42
N LEU A 429 -1.32 -20.55 -9.16
CA LEU A 429 -0.37 -21.30 -8.33
C LEU A 429 -0.97 -22.56 -7.67
N LYS A 430 -2.30 -22.76 -7.75
CA LYS A 430 -2.94 -23.95 -7.18
C LYS A 430 -2.35 -25.21 -7.84
N PRO A 431 -1.91 -26.21 -7.06
CA PRO A 431 -1.44 -27.46 -7.63
C PRO A 431 -2.60 -28.15 -8.36
N SER A 432 -2.38 -28.51 -9.62
CA SER A 432 -3.33 -29.30 -10.41
C SER A 432 -3.60 -30.62 -9.68
N GLN A 433 -4.87 -30.90 -9.35
CA GLN A 433 -5.23 -32.25 -8.93
C GLN A 433 -4.98 -33.21 -10.10
N GLU A 434 -4.40 -34.36 -9.80
CA GLU A 434 -3.70 -35.30 -10.71
C GLU A 434 -4.53 -35.84 -11.91
N ASP A 435 -5.81 -35.49 -12.07
CA ASP A 435 -6.72 -36.15 -13.02
C ASP A 435 -7.51 -35.23 -13.97
N SER A 436 -7.08 -33.99 -14.19
CA SER A 436 -7.71 -33.15 -15.22
C SER A 436 -6.69 -32.60 -16.20
N SER A 437 -7.01 -32.68 -17.49
CA SER A 437 -6.28 -32.13 -18.63
C SER A 437 -6.18 -30.59 -18.65
N GLN A 438 -6.14 -29.96 -17.47
CA GLN A 438 -5.84 -28.56 -17.28
C GLN A 438 -4.32 -28.41 -17.25
N GLY A 439 -3.78 -27.78 -18.30
CA GLY A 439 -2.34 -27.60 -18.48
C GLY A 439 -1.63 -26.96 -17.29
N ASN A 440 -0.31 -27.10 -17.24
CA ASN A 440 0.53 -26.56 -16.18
C ASN A 440 0.52 -25.02 -16.18
N TYR A 441 -0.50 -24.41 -15.57
CA TYR A 441 -0.68 -22.95 -15.53
C TYR A 441 0.49 -22.23 -14.88
N LYS A 442 1.12 -22.86 -13.89
CA LYS A 442 2.32 -22.33 -13.24
C LYS A 442 3.47 -22.17 -14.23
N GLU A 443 3.74 -23.17 -15.07
CA GLU A 443 4.80 -23.08 -16.09
C GLU A 443 4.50 -22.01 -17.13
N ILE A 444 3.26 -21.95 -17.64
CA ILE A 444 2.86 -20.94 -18.64
C ILE A 444 2.98 -19.53 -18.05
N PHE A 445 2.54 -19.34 -16.79
CA PHE A 445 2.67 -18.07 -16.09
C PHE A 445 4.13 -17.65 -15.91
N LEU A 446 5.00 -18.57 -15.49
CA LEU A 446 6.44 -18.28 -15.35
C LEU A 446 7.08 -17.95 -16.69
N GLU A 447 6.66 -18.59 -17.78
CA GLU A 447 7.11 -18.27 -19.13
C GLU A 447 6.69 -16.86 -19.56
N ILE A 448 5.44 -16.46 -19.28
CA ILE A 448 4.97 -15.08 -19.53
C ILE A 448 5.81 -14.10 -18.72
N CYS A 449 5.98 -14.33 -17.41
CA CYS A 449 6.74 -13.45 -16.54
C CYS A 449 8.21 -13.31 -16.97
N ARG A 450 8.82 -14.41 -17.44
CA ARG A 450 10.21 -14.41 -17.95
C ARG A 450 10.37 -13.57 -19.21
N ASN A 451 9.33 -13.39 -20.00
CA ASN A 451 9.40 -12.60 -21.22
C ASN A 451 8.83 -11.17 -21.05
N CYS A 452 8.34 -10.83 -19.86
CA CYS A 452 8.04 -9.46 -19.46
C CYS A 452 9.28 -8.80 -18.84
N SER A 453 9.44 -7.49 -19.02
CA SER A 453 10.53 -6.71 -18.42
C SER A 453 10.30 -6.45 -16.93
N ALA A 454 9.04 -6.30 -16.53
CA ALA A 454 8.62 -6.06 -15.17
C ALA A 454 7.28 -6.74 -14.87
N VAL A 455 7.08 -7.08 -13.60
CA VAL A 455 5.85 -7.70 -13.11
C VAL A 455 5.34 -6.93 -11.90
N LEU A 456 4.06 -6.59 -11.88
CA LEU A 456 3.37 -6.02 -10.75
C LEU A 456 2.33 -7.01 -10.23
N CYS A 457 2.50 -7.44 -8.99
CA CYS A 457 1.52 -8.24 -8.27
C CYS A 457 0.81 -7.33 -7.25
N CYS A 458 -0.50 -7.14 -7.42
CA CYS A 458 -1.31 -6.26 -6.57
C CYS A 458 -2.28 -7.06 -5.69
N ARG A 459 -2.85 -6.40 -4.67
CA ARG A 459 -3.78 -7.02 -3.70
C ARG A 459 -3.24 -8.32 -3.07
N MET A 460 -1.93 -8.42 -2.85
CA MET A 460 -1.29 -9.61 -2.28
C MET A 460 -1.36 -9.63 -0.75
N ALA A 461 -1.68 -10.81 -0.19
CA ALA A 461 -1.47 -11.11 1.21
C ALA A 461 0.01 -11.43 1.52
N PRO A 462 0.49 -11.26 2.76
CA PRO A 462 1.88 -11.56 3.13
C PRO A 462 2.32 -12.99 2.77
N LEU A 463 1.44 -13.98 2.97
CA LEU A 463 1.72 -15.37 2.61
C LEU A 463 1.88 -15.57 1.10
N GLN A 464 1.13 -14.82 0.28
CA GLN A 464 1.26 -14.88 -1.18
C GLN A 464 2.57 -14.25 -1.65
N LYS A 465 3.03 -13.17 -1.01
CA LYS A 465 4.33 -12.56 -1.32
C LYS A 465 5.47 -13.59 -1.15
N ALA A 466 5.43 -14.33 -0.04
CA ALA A 466 6.41 -15.39 0.26
C ALA A 466 6.30 -16.65 -0.62
N GLN A 467 5.22 -16.82 -1.40
CA GLN A 467 5.10 -17.93 -2.36
C GLN A 467 5.70 -17.56 -3.73
N VAL A 468 5.83 -16.26 -4.00
CA VAL A 468 6.36 -15.72 -5.26
C VAL A 468 7.86 -15.46 -5.16
N ALA A 469 8.30 -14.86 -4.05
CA ALA A 469 9.70 -14.74 -3.68
C ALA A 469 10.27 -16.11 -3.29
#